data_AF-A0A4R8GU39-F1
#
_entry.id   AF-A0A4R8GU39-F1
#
_cell.length_a   1.000
_cell.length_b   1.000
_cell.length_c   1.000
_cell.angle_alpha   90.00
_cell.angle_beta   90.00
_cell.angle_gamma   90.00
#
_symmetry.space_group_name_H-M   'P 1'
#
loop_
_entity.id
_entity.type
_entity.pdbx_description
1 polymer ?
#
loop_
_entity_poly.entity_id
_entity_poly.type
_entity_poly.pdbx_seq_one_letter_code
_entity_poly.pdbx_strand_id
1 'polypeptide(L)'
;MTREQLEMLKELMALDFYLVELSLFLNTHPNNRQALEDHNMIVREYKELKMDYVRRYGPLCTNCVSKYPWQYIETEWPWQINY
;
A
#
# COMPACT_ATOMS: atom_id res chain seq x y z
N MET A 1 9.47 14.67 -0.97
CA MET A 1 9.71 13.23 -1.32
C MET A 1 10.89 13.03 -2.27
N THR A 2 11.66 11.93 -2.19
CA THR A 2 12.60 11.55 -3.27
C THR A 2 11.85 10.88 -4.43
N ARG A 3 12.46 10.81 -5.62
CA ARG A 3 11.85 10.12 -6.78
C ARG A 3 11.56 8.64 -6.50
N GLU A 4 12.52 7.92 -5.91
CA GLU A 4 12.36 6.51 -5.53
C GLU A 4 11.22 6.32 -4.53
N GLN A 5 11.15 7.19 -3.50
CA GLN A 5 10.07 7.16 -2.52
C GLN A 5 8.71 7.38 -3.18
N LEU A 6 8.62 8.30 -4.13
CA LEU A 6 7.40 8.57 -4.88
C LEU A 6 6.99 7.39 -5.79
N GLU A 7 7.95 6.75 -6.46
CA GLU A 7 7.70 5.55 -7.28
C GLU A 7 7.18 4.39 -6.41
N MET A 8 7.79 4.11 -5.26
CA MET A 8 7.30 3.10 -4.31
C MET A 8 5.91 3.45 -3.76
N LEU A 9 5.64 4.72 -3.47
CA LEU A 9 4.31 5.16 -3.02
C LEU A 9 3.26 4.94 -4.11
N LYS A 10 3.58 5.25 -5.37
CA LYS A 10 2.67 5.04 -6.51
C LYS A 10 2.35 3.56 -6.70
N GLU A 11 3.35 2.70 -6.58
CA GLU A 11 3.16 1.25 -6.66
C GLU A 11 2.28 0.74 -5.51
N LEU A 12 2.49 1.21 -4.28
CA LEU A 12 1.60 0.91 -3.15
C LEU A 12 0.15 1.30 -3.40
N MET A 13 -0.09 2.50 -3.93
CA MET A 13 -1.43 2.98 -4.26
C MET A 13 -2.07 2.14 -5.38
N ALA A 14 -1.29 1.73 -6.39
CA ALA A 14 -1.78 0.89 -7.47
C ALA A 14 -2.17 -0.52 -6.98
N LEU A 15 -1.34 -1.13 -6.13
CA LEU A 15 -1.64 -2.42 -5.51
C LEU A 15 -2.87 -2.33 -4.60
N ASP A 16 -2.98 -1.27 -3.78
CA ASP A 16 -4.15 -1.04 -2.90
C ASP A 16 -5.44 -0.92 -3.71
N PHE A 17 -5.41 -0.14 -4.79
CA PHE A 17 -6.53 -0.03 -5.73
C PHE A 17 -6.90 -1.39 -6.32
N TYR A 18 -5.91 -2.16 -6.79
CA TYR A 18 -6.16 -3.46 -7.40
C TYR A 18 -6.73 -4.48 -6.41
N LEU A 19 -6.31 -4.43 -5.14
CA LEU A 19 -6.90 -5.24 -4.06
C LEU A 19 -8.38 -4.94 -3.85
N VAL A 20 -8.75 -3.65 -3.83
CA VAL A 20 -10.15 -3.24 -3.69
C VAL A 20 -10.97 -3.75 -4.87
N GLU A 21 -10.49 -3.57 -6.10
CA GLU A 21 -11.18 -4.02 -7.31
C GLU A 21 -11.36 -5.55 -7.36
N LEU A 22 -10.30 -6.32 -7.08
CA LEU A 22 -10.39 -7.78 -7.04
C LEU A 22 -11.31 -8.27 -5.93
N SER A 23 -11.30 -7.62 -4.77
CA SER A 23 -12.22 -7.94 -3.67
C SER A 23 -13.67 -7.71 -4.08
N LEU A 24 -13.97 -6.59 -4.73
CA LEU A 24 -15.30 -6.29 -5.26
C LEU A 24 -15.73 -7.29 -6.32
N PHE A 25 -14.83 -7.69 -7.21
CA PHE A 25 -15.10 -8.73 -8.20
C PHE A 25 -15.41 -10.09 -7.54
N LEU A 26 -14.59 -10.52 -6.58
CA LEU A 26 -14.79 -11.77 -5.85
C LEU A 26 -16.08 -11.81 -5.03
N ASN A 27 -16.57 -10.67 -4.52
CA ASN A 27 -17.87 -10.59 -3.87
C ASN A 27 -19.03 -11.03 -4.78
N THR A 28 -18.87 -10.86 -6.09
CA THR A 28 -19.86 -11.29 -7.11
C THR A 28 -19.52 -12.62 -7.77
N HIS A 29 -18.24 -13.02 -7.75
CA HIS A 29 -17.73 -14.26 -8.35
C HIS A 29 -16.87 -15.08 -7.37
N PRO A 30 -17.43 -15.56 -6.24
CA PRO A 30 -16.63 -16.14 -5.14
C PRO A 30 -15.95 -17.47 -5.50
N ASN A 31 -16.44 -18.17 -6.52
CA ASN A 31 -15.87 -19.43 -6.99
C ASN A 31 -14.80 -19.24 -8.10
N ASN A 32 -14.47 -17.99 -8.47
CA ASN A 32 -13.44 -17.73 -9.45
C ASN A 32 -12.06 -17.93 -8.83
N ARG A 33 -11.49 -19.12 -9.06
CA ARG A 33 -10.19 -19.52 -8.52
C ARG A 33 -9.05 -18.61 -8.96
N GLN A 34 -9.01 -18.20 -10.23
CA GLN A 34 -7.95 -17.35 -10.76
C GLN A 34 -7.94 -15.99 -10.05
N ALA A 35 -9.09 -15.34 -9.95
CA ALA A 35 -9.22 -14.05 -9.28
C ALA A 35 -8.82 -14.12 -7.79
N LEU A 36 -9.07 -15.25 -7.12
CA LEU A 36 -8.65 -15.48 -5.74
C LEU A 36 -7.13 -15.66 -5.62
N GLU A 37 -6.52 -16.39 -6.56
CA GLU A 37 -5.07 -16.57 -6.62
C GLU A 37 -4.37 -15.22 -6.88
N ASP A 38 -4.88 -14.42 -7.82
CA ASP A 38 -4.39 -13.08 -8.11
C ASP A 38 -4.53 -12.16 -6.89
N HIS A 39 -5.71 -12.13 -6.25
CA HIS A 39 -5.94 -11.36 -5.03
C HIS A 39 -4.91 -11.70 -3.94
N ASN A 40 -4.68 -13.00 -3.69
CA ASN A 40 -3.74 -13.44 -2.65
C ASN A 40 -2.29 -13.11 -3.01
N MET A 41 -1.92 -13.12 -4.29
CA MET A 41 -0.60 -12.68 -4.75
C MET A 41 -0.40 -11.20 -4.44
N ILE A 42 -1.35 -10.35 -4.83
CA ILE A 42 -1.29 -8.91 -4.63
C ILE A 42 -1.32 -8.54 -3.14
N VAL A 43 -2.05 -9.29 -2.30
CA VAL A 43 -2.02 -9.09 -0.85
C VAL A 43 -0.62 -9.28 -0.27
N ARG A 44 0.14 -10.27 -0.78
CA ARG A 44 1.52 -10.50 -0.33
C ARG A 44 2.44 -9.39 -0.79
N GLU A 45 2.37 -9.04 -2.07
CA GLU A 45 3.18 -7.98 -2.68
C GLU A 45 2.96 -6.63 -1.99
N TYR A 46 1.69 -6.24 -1.77
CA TYR A 46 1.35 -5.02 -1.04
C TYR A 46 1.93 -5.01 0.38
N LYS A 47 1.84 -6.13 1.11
CA LYS A 47 2.38 -6.22 2.47
C LYS A 47 3.90 -6.09 2.51
N GLU A 48 4.59 -6.75 1.59
CA GLU A 48 6.05 -6.70 1.47
C GLU A 48 6.51 -5.28 1.12
N LEU A 49 5.93 -4.68 0.09
CA LEU A 49 6.25 -3.33 -0.34
C LEU A 49 5.93 -2.29 0.75
N LYS A 50 4.81 -2.45 1.47
CA LYS A 50 4.42 -1.55 2.56
C LYS A 50 5.40 -1.64 3.72
N MET A 51 5.82 -2.86 4.08
CA MET A 51 6.80 -3.06 5.13
C MET A 51 8.14 -2.40 4.76
N ASP A 52 8.58 -2.56 3.51
CA ASP A 52 9.84 -1.98 3.03
C ASP A 52 9.75 -0.45 2.93
N TYR A 53 8.64 0.09 2.44
CA TYR A 53 8.40 1.53 2.45
C TYR A 53 8.46 2.08 3.88
N VAL A 54 7.73 1.47 4.82
CA VAL A 54 7.67 1.95 6.21
C VAL A 54 9.04 1.88 6.88
N ARG A 55 9.82 0.84 6.60
CA ARG A 55 11.18 0.70 7.10
C ARG A 55 12.12 1.81 6.61
N ARG A 56 11.97 2.23 5.34
CA ARG A 56 12.83 3.22 4.69
C ARG A 56 12.42 4.66 4.97
N TYR A 57 11.12 4.94 4.94
CA TYR A 57 10.58 6.31 4.89
C TYR A 57 9.68 6.70 6.06
N GLY A 58 9.37 5.75 6.96
CA GLY A 58 8.53 5.99 8.13
C GLY A 58 7.07 5.56 7.94
N PRO A 59 6.25 5.70 9.00
CA PRO A 59 4.90 5.13 9.04
C PRO A 59 3.96 5.78 8.01
N LEU A 60 3.34 4.96 7.17
CA LEU A 60 2.27 5.38 6.25
C LEU A 60 0.88 5.44 6.88
N CYS A 61 0.74 4.88 8.09
CA CYS A 61 -0.56 4.62 8.71
C CYS A 61 -0.46 4.74 10.23
N THR A 62 -1.56 5.10 10.89
CA THR A 62 -1.59 5.24 12.36
C THR A 62 -1.38 3.91 13.09
N ASN A 63 -1.67 2.79 12.42
CA ASN A 63 -1.40 1.44 12.90
C ASN A 63 -0.04 0.88 12.43
N CYS A 64 0.84 1.72 11.87
CA CYS A 64 2.22 1.37 11.54
C CYS A 64 3.12 1.62 12.76
N VAL A 65 4.20 0.84 12.90
CA VAL A 65 5.22 1.09 13.94
C VAL A 65 5.91 2.43 13.67
N SER A 66 5.89 3.33 14.67
CA SER A 66 6.63 4.60 14.63
C SER A 66 7.82 4.54 15.58
N LYS A 67 8.91 5.21 15.22
CA LYS A 67 9.97 5.55 16.19
C LYS A 67 9.52 6.76 17.02
N TYR A 68 10.36 7.17 17.97
CA TYR A 68 10.22 8.41 18.72
C TYR A 68 11.07 9.52 18.07
N PRO A 69 10.56 10.76 17.91
CA PRO A 69 9.19 11.21 18.19
C PRO A 69 8.17 10.67 17.17
N TRP A 70 6.87 10.88 17.40
CA TRP A 70 5.79 10.38 16.54
C TRP A 70 5.95 10.84 15.07
N GLN A 71 6.33 9.91 14.18
CA GLN A 71 6.79 10.25 12.83
C GLN A 71 5.66 10.32 11.79
N TYR A 72 4.46 9.81 12.09
CA TYR A 72 3.34 9.81 11.13
C TYR A 72 2.97 11.22 10.67
N ILE A 73 3.06 12.20 11.58
CA ILE A 73 2.77 13.62 11.28
C ILE A 73 3.89 14.32 10.50
N GLU A 74 5.06 13.71 10.36
CA GLU A 74 6.20 14.27 9.63
C GLU A 74 6.11 13.99 8.12
N THR A 75 5.19 13.10 7.71
CA THR A 75 5.01 12.73 6.30
C THR A 75 4.16 13.77 5.59
N GLU A 76 4.52 14.12 4.35
CA GLU A 76 3.69 14.98 3.49
C GLU A 76 2.30 14.36 3.35
N TRP A 77 1.26 15.16 3.54
CA TRP A 77 -0.12 14.71 3.31
C TRP A 77 -0.33 14.40 1.83
N PRO A 78 -1.24 13.48 1.46
CA PRO A 78 -1.43 13.09 0.06
C PRO A 78 -1.67 14.26 -0.91
N TRP A 79 -2.37 15.31 -0.46
CA TRP A 79 -2.64 16.51 -1.27
C TRP A 79 -1.46 17.50 -1.37
N GLN A 80 -0.39 17.29 -0.59
CA GLN A 80 0.84 18.09 -0.65
C GLN A 80 1.90 17.46 -1.57
N ILE A 81 1.72 16.19 -1.93
CA ILE A 81 2.64 15.45 -2.78
C ILE A 81 2.43 15.88 -4.24
N ASN A 82 3.52 16.24 -4.91
CA ASN A 82 3.53 16.44 -6.35
C ASN A 82 3.88 15.12 -7.04
N TYR A 83 2.89 14.50 -7.68
CA TYR A 83 3.00 13.18 -8.30
C TYR A 83 3.61 13.23 -9.70
#